data_AF-A0A1E4XAX2-F1
#
_entry.id   AF-A0A1E4XAX2-F1
#
_cell.length_a   1.000
_cell.length_b   1.000
_cell.length_c   1.000
_cell.angle_alpha   90.00
_cell.angle_beta   90.00
_cell.angle_gamma   90.00
#
_symmetry.space_group_name_H-M   'P 1'
#
loop_
_entity.id
_entity.type
_entity.pdbx_description
1 polymer ?
#
loop_
_entity_poly.entity_id
_entity_poly.type
_entity_poly.pdbx_seq_one_letter_code
_entity_poly.pdbx_strand_id
1 'polypeptide(L)'
;MTALISMGPVAGMGAPTLTVTSGLHQGSSLVLDQPVYTLGADLAADLVLSDPAIAGLHLRLRFFEGGQVAIEALGGDVLFGANVCIPQGSGHRARLPLQLRIGTVGVRLAVPEGAEKPARARRTFAPWIVAIALLFLCAAALAFRNDSPPTRSAAIVEAPVVQTPSHAQAKAWLEQQLQAAHLDAVKVSSSNGQLSAVGSFEQSQKPQWLALQQAFDQRYGQQIVLNPRVTVRADAARPRVRFQAVWFGTNPYVINDSGKRLYPGAALADNWVLERIENNQVILARGEERFTFTL
;
A
#
# COMPACT_ATOMS: atom_id res chain seq x y z
N MET A 1 4.50 -25.46 13.12
CA MET A 1 4.40 -23.99 13.25
C MET A 1 4.52 -23.41 11.85
N THR A 2 3.42 -23.05 11.19
CA THR A 2 3.45 -22.49 9.83
C THR A 2 2.38 -21.42 9.72
N ALA A 3 2.80 -20.16 9.64
CA ALA A 3 1.92 -19.00 9.53
C ALA A 3 1.38 -18.87 8.11
N LEU A 4 0.05 -18.88 7.97
CA LEU A 4 -0.65 -18.57 6.71
C LEU A 4 -0.97 -17.07 6.69
N ILE A 5 -0.16 -16.32 5.95
CA ILE A 5 -0.39 -14.90 5.68
C ILE A 5 -1.48 -14.80 4.61
N SER A 6 -2.66 -14.31 5.02
CA SER A 6 -3.77 -13.95 4.14
C SER A 6 -3.47 -12.59 3.53
N MET A 7 -3.43 -12.49 2.20
CA MET A 7 -3.31 -11.21 1.49
C MET A 7 -4.68 -10.73 1.05
N GLY A 8 -5.01 -9.49 1.43
CA GLY A 8 -6.15 -8.74 0.90
C GLY A 8 -5.88 -8.19 -0.51
N PRO A 9 -6.87 -7.54 -1.14
CA PRO A 9 -6.71 -6.94 -2.45
C PRO A 9 -5.69 -5.79 -2.38
N VAL A 10 -4.80 -5.73 -3.39
CA VAL A 10 -3.77 -4.69 -3.54
C VAL A 10 -4.44 -3.37 -3.90
N ALA A 11 -5.01 -2.68 -2.91
CA ALA A 11 -5.57 -1.34 -3.05
C ALA A 11 -4.55 -0.33 -2.51
N GLY A 12 -3.76 0.26 -3.41
CA GLY A 12 -2.85 1.38 -3.05
C GLY A 12 -1.74 1.69 -4.06
N MET A 13 -1.46 0.80 -5.01
CA MET A 13 -0.54 1.05 -6.13
C MET A 13 -1.25 0.64 -7.42
N GLY A 14 -1.04 1.37 -8.51
CA GLY A 14 -1.58 0.99 -9.81
C GLY A 14 -1.27 -0.48 -10.11
N ALA A 15 -2.21 -1.18 -10.76
CA ALA A 15 -2.06 -2.59 -11.09
C ALA A 15 -0.73 -2.81 -11.85
N PRO A 16 0.16 -3.71 -11.39
CA PRO A 16 1.46 -3.90 -12.02
C PRO A 16 1.28 -4.37 -13.47
N THR A 17 2.11 -3.86 -14.36
CA THR A 17 2.14 -4.25 -15.75
C THR A 17 3.26 -5.27 -15.98
N LEU A 18 2.91 -6.39 -16.60
CA LEU A 18 3.85 -7.35 -17.14
C LEU A 18 4.10 -7.02 -18.61
N THR A 19 5.36 -6.90 -19.00
CA THR A 19 5.76 -6.66 -20.38
C THR A 19 6.78 -7.72 -20.81
N VAL A 20 6.54 -8.37 -21.94
CA VAL A 20 7.47 -9.36 -22.50
C VAL A 20 8.55 -8.60 -23.29
N THR A 21 9.79 -8.67 -22.81
CA THR A 21 10.93 -7.92 -23.38
C THR A 21 11.73 -8.72 -24.40
N SER A 22 11.64 -10.05 -24.39
CA SER A 22 12.24 -10.93 -25.40
C SER A 22 11.49 -12.25 -25.47
N GLY A 23 11.56 -12.94 -26.62
CA GLY A 23 10.79 -14.15 -26.91
C GLY A 23 9.83 -13.95 -28.07
N LEU A 24 9.05 -14.98 -28.39
CA LEU A 24 8.05 -14.99 -29.46
C LEU A 24 6.98 -13.91 -29.24
N HIS A 25 6.60 -13.68 -27.98
CA HIS A 25 5.57 -12.72 -27.60
C HIS A 25 6.14 -11.33 -27.23
N GLN A 26 7.36 -10.99 -27.70
CA GLN A 26 8.01 -9.71 -27.41
C GLN A 26 7.12 -8.51 -27.76
N GLY A 27 7.06 -7.54 -26.84
CA GLY A 27 6.28 -6.32 -26.98
C GLY A 27 4.85 -6.43 -26.44
N SER A 28 4.38 -7.63 -26.10
CA SER A 28 3.12 -7.81 -25.39
C SER A 28 3.21 -7.20 -23.98
N SER A 29 2.11 -6.59 -23.55
CA SER A 29 1.98 -5.94 -22.25
C SER A 29 0.61 -6.18 -21.68
N LEU A 30 0.53 -6.55 -20.40
CA LEU A 30 -0.71 -6.87 -19.71
C LEU A 30 -0.72 -6.27 -18.31
N VAL A 31 -1.83 -5.63 -17.96
CA VAL A 31 -2.08 -5.14 -16.60
C VAL A 31 -2.52 -6.32 -15.73
N LEU A 32 -1.87 -6.49 -14.58
CA LEU A 32 -2.12 -7.56 -13.63
C LEU A 32 -3.00 -7.04 -12.48
N ASP A 33 -4.30 -7.30 -12.55
CA ASP A 33 -5.33 -6.87 -11.61
C ASP A 33 -5.65 -7.90 -10.51
N GLN A 34 -5.10 -9.11 -10.60
CA GLN A 34 -5.28 -10.18 -9.60
C GLN A 34 -4.08 -10.31 -8.65
N PRO A 35 -4.28 -10.79 -7.40
CA PRO A 35 -3.20 -10.97 -6.45
C PRO A 35 -2.27 -12.14 -6.79
N VAL A 36 -2.69 -13.07 -7.64
CA VAL A 36 -1.93 -14.25 -8.05
C VAL A 36 -2.10 -14.47 -9.54
N TYR A 37 -1.00 -14.75 -10.23
CA TYR A 37 -0.99 -15.17 -11.63
C TYR A 37 -0.09 -16.39 -11.81
N THR A 38 -0.52 -17.30 -12.66
CA THR A 38 0.28 -18.41 -13.16
C THR A 38 0.71 -18.12 -14.60
N LEU A 39 1.96 -18.45 -14.93
CA LEU A 39 2.51 -18.27 -16.27
C LEU A 39 3.05 -19.61 -16.78
N GLY A 40 2.67 -19.96 -18.00
CA GLY A 40 3.10 -21.20 -18.62
C GLY A 40 2.66 -21.31 -20.08
N ALA A 41 2.95 -22.45 -20.70
CA ALA A 41 2.58 -22.72 -22.09
C ALA A 41 1.18 -23.35 -22.23
N ASP A 42 0.61 -23.87 -21.13
CA ASP A 42 -0.70 -24.50 -21.11
C ASP A 42 -1.82 -23.47 -20.96
N LEU A 43 -2.99 -23.77 -21.52
CA LEU A 43 -4.21 -22.94 -21.42
C LEU A 43 -4.80 -22.91 -20.00
N ALA A 44 -4.32 -23.79 -19.11
CA ALA A 44 -4.64 -23.75 -17.69
C ALA A 44 -3.90 -22.62 -16.95
N ALA A 45 -2.88 -21.99 -17.55
CA ALA A 45 -2.19 -20.84 -16.97
C ALA A 45 -2.97 -19.55 -17.21
N ASP A 46 -2.92 -18.63 -16.25
CA ASP A 46 -3.54 -17.30 -16.39
C ASP A 46 -2.85 -16.48 -17.48
N LEU A 47 -1.53 -16.66 -17.63
CA LEU A 47 -0.69 -16.01 -18.64
C LEU A 47 -0.06 -17.07 -19.54
N VAL A 48 -0.57 -17.19 -20.75
CA VAL A 48 -0.12 -18.19 -21.72
C VAL A 48 1.01 -17.63 -22.58
N LEU A 49 2.19 -18.25 -22.52
CA LEU A 49 3.33 -17.96 -23.38
C LEU A 49 3.80 -19.25 -24.07
N SER A 50 3.57 -19.33 -25.38
CA SER A 50 3.88 -20.51 -26.20
C SER A 50 5.35 -20.66 -26.62
N ASP A 51 6.27 -20.05 -25.89
CA ASP A 51 7.70 -20.07 -26.22
C ASP A 51 8.35 -21.45 -25.96
N PRO A 52 9.26 -21.91 -26.85
CA PRO A 52 10.07 -23.09 -26.59
C PRO A 52 10.94 -22.85 -25.36
N ALA A 53 10.86 -23.75 -24.37
CA ALA A 53 11.46 -23.70 -23.02
C ALA A 53 10.53 -23.23 -21.89
N ILE A 54 9.30 -22.79 -22.18
CA ILE A 54 8.28 -22.57 -21.14
C ILE A 54 7.54 -23.89 -20.88
N ALA A 55 7.40 -24.24 -19.60
CA ALA A 55 6.67 -25.43 -19.17
C ALA A 55 5.17 -25.15 -19.11
N GLY A 56 4.32 -26.20 -19.10
CA GLY A 56 2.86 -26.05 -19.08
C GLY A 56 2.37 -25.08 -17.98
N LEU A 57 2.87 -25.25 -16.75
CA LEU A 57 2.81 -24.26 -15.67
C LEU A 57 4.24 -23.98 -15.19
N HIS A 58 4.81 -22.86 -15.60
CA HIS A 58 6.24 -22.59 -15.41
C HIS A 58 6.52 -21.82 -14.12
N LEU A 59 5.75 -20.77 -13.80
CA LEU A 59 5.91 -20.02 -12.57
C LEU A 59 4.59 -19.48 -12.02
N ARG A 60 4.61 -19.10 -10.74
CA ARG A 60 3.51 -18.38 -10.08
C ARG A 60 4.02 -17.08 -9.48
N LEU A 61 3.31 -16.00 -9.78
CA LEU A 61 3.52 -14.68 -9.21
C LEU A 61 2.46 -14.43 -8.14
N ARG A 62 2.88 -13.88 -7.01
CA ARG A 62 1.98 -13.42 -5.94
C ARG A 62 2.32 -12.00 -5.58
N PHE A 63 1.39 -11.09 -5.76
CA PHE A 63 1.56 -9.66 -5.49
C PHE A 63 1.11 -9.31 -4.07
N PHE A 64 1.94 -8.55 -3.38
CA PHE A 64 1.72 -8.08 -2.02
C PHE A 64 1.62 -6.56 -2.02
N GLU A 65 1.03 -6.01 -0.97
CA GLU A 65 1.10 -4.58 -0.70
C GLU A 65 2.57 -4.09 -0.59
N GLY A 66 2.80 -2.83 -0.93
CA GLY A 66 4.14 -2.23 -0.97
C GLY A 66 4.99 -2.56 -2.21
N GLY A 67 4.40 -3.13 -3.28
CA GLY A 67 5.10 -3.43 -4.53
C GLY A 67 6.03 -4.64 -4.43
N GLN A 68 5.77 -5.51 -3.46
CA GLN A 68 6.49 -6.77 -3.26
C GLN A 68 5.81 -7.87 -4.08
N VAL A 69 6.62 -8.77 -4.64
CA VAL A 69 6.13 -9.93 -5.40
C VAL A 69 6.92 -11.16 -5.00
N ALA A 70 6.21 -12.26 -4.74
CA ALA A 70 6.81 -13.58 -4.62
C ALA A 70 6.73 -14.28 -5.97
N ILE A 71 7.88 -14.79 -6.43
CA ILE A 71 8.05 -15.55 -7.64
C ILE A 71 8.33 -16.99 -7.23
N GLU A 72 7.48 -17.92 -7.64
CA GLU A 72 7.61 -19.34 -7.34
C GLU A 72 7.86 -20.09 -8.64
N ALA A 73 9.01 -20.76 -8.75
CA ALA A 73 9.40 -21.55 -9.90
C ALA A 73 8.72 -22.93 -9.81
N LEU A 74 7.87 -23.28 -10.78
CA LEU A 74 7.04 -24.49 -10.74
C LEU A 74 7.49 -25.54 -11.77
N GLY A 75 7.65 -25.12 -13.02
CA GLY A 75 7.93 -26.01 -14.15
C GLY A 75 9.36 -25.90 -14.70
N GLY A 76 10.20 -25.07 -14.10
CA GLY A 76 11.61 -24.90 -14.45
C GLY A 76 12.23 -23.72 -13.70
N ASP A 77 13.53 -23.53 -13.89
CA ASP A 77 14.29 -22.48 -13.23
C ASP A 77 13.93 -21.09 -13.77
N VAL A 78 13.81 -20.12 -12.85
CA VAL A 78 13.55 -18.72 -13.19
C VAL A 78 14.74 -17.88 -12.81
N LEU A 79 15.30 -17.15 -13.76
CA LEU A 79 16.38 -16.22 -13.51
C LEU A 79 15.81 -14.85 -13.14
N PHE A 80 16.29 -14.28 -12.04
CA PHE A 80 15.98 -12.93 -11.58
C PHE A 80 17.23 -12.06 -11.67
N GLY A 81 17.15 -10.95 -12.40
CA GLY A 81 18.30 -10.09 -12.65
C GLY A 81 19.45 -10.82 -13.37
N ALA A 82 20.69 -10.43 -13.09
CA ALA A 82 21.86 -11.00 -13.77
C ALA A 82 22.36 -12.32 -13.15
N ASN A 83 22.20 -12.51 -11.82
CA ASN A 83 22.95 -13.52 -11.08
C ASN A 83 22.11 -14.38 -10.12
N VAL A 84 20.79 -14.17 -10.03
CA VAL A 84 19.94 -14.94 -9.11
C VAL A 84 19.17 -15.99 -9.90
N CYS A 85 19.43 -17.26 -9.62
CA CYS A 85 18.62 -18.36 -10.13
C CYS A 85 17.65 -18.81 -9.03
N ILE A 86 16.37 -18.88 -9.37
CA ILE A 86 15.31 -19.45 -8.54
C ILE A 86 15.09 -20.87 -9.07
N PRO A 87 15.63 -21.91 -8.40
CA PRO A 87 15.50 -23.27 -8.89
C PRO A 87 14.04 -23.73 -8.82
N GLN A 88 13.67 -24.65 -9.70
CA GLN A 88 12.35 -25.28 -9.68
C GLN A 88 11.98 -25.79 -8.26
N GLY A 89 10.75 -25.55 -7.84
CA GLY A 89 10.24 -25.87 -6.51
C GLY A 89 10.55 -24.84 -5.43
N SER A 90 11.30 -23.77 -5.77
CA SER A 90 11.67 -22.70 -4.83
C SER A 90 10.92 -21.40 -5.10
N GLY A 91 10.85 -20.57 -4.07
CA GLY A 91 10.26 -19.23 -4.13
C GLY A 91 11.26 -18.13 -3.79
N HIS A 92 11.15 -16.99 -4.45
CA HIS A 92 11.94 -15.79 -4.19
C HIS A 92 11.04 -14.57 -4.05
N ARG A 93 11.30 -13.73 -3.05
CA ARG A 93 10.57 -12.47 -2.85
C ARG A 93 11.44 -11.30 -3.28
N ALA A 94 10.89 -10.46 -4.16
CA ALA A 94 11.56 -9.28 -4.68
C ALA A 94 10.59 -8.11 -4.76
N ARG A 95 11.13 -6.90 -4.93
CA ARG A 95 10.35 -5.67 -5.11
C ARG A 95 10.31 -5.28 -6.58
N LEU A 96 9.18 -4.71 -7.02
CA LEU A 96 9.04 -4.09 -8.32
C LEU A 96 9.81 -2.75 -8.40
N PRO A 97 10.28 -2.33 -9.59
CA PRO A 97 10.27 -3.08 -10.85
C PRO A 97 11.34 -4.17 -10.89
N LEU A 98 11.05 -5.26 -11.58
CA LEU A 98 12.00 -6.36 -11.76
C LEU A 98 11.97 -6.96 -13.15
N GLN A 99 13.03 -7.72 -13.47
CA GLN A 99 13.14 -8.48 -14.71
C GLN A 99 13.39 -9.96 -14.39
N LEU A 100 12.62 -10.81 -15.05
CA LEU A 100 12.71 -12.26 -15.00
C LEU A 100 13.14 -12.78 -16.37
N ARG A 101 13.86 -13.90 -16.37
CA ARG A 101 14.13 -14.67 -17.57
C ARG A 101 13.73 -16.12 -17.36
N ILE A 102 13.03 -16.65 -18.35
CA ILE A 102 12.54 -18.03 -18.42
C ILE A 102 13.11 -18.62 -19.72
N GLY A 103 14.21 -19.35 -19.62
CA GLY A 103 15.00 -19.73 -20.80
C GLY A 103 15.43 -18.51 -21.62
N THR A 104 14.87 -18.35 -22.82
CA THR A 104 15.12 -17.22 -23.74
C THR A 104 14.13 -16.07 -23.57
N VAL A 105 13.02 -16.30 -22.88
CA VAL A 105 11.95 -15.31 -22.68
C VAL A 105 12.32 -14.36 -21.56
N GLY A 106 12.21 -13.07 -21.84
CA GLY A 106 12.45 -11.99 -20.88
C GLY A 106 11.13 -11.33 -20.53
N VAL A 107 10.89 -11.14 -19.23
CA VAL A 107 9.66 -10.55 -18.72
C VAL A 107 10.01 -9.45 -17.73
N ARG A 108 9.45 -8.26 -17.91
CA ARG A 108 9.58 -7.14 -16.98
C ARG A 108 8.26 -6.93 -16.25
N LEU A 109 8.33 -6.79 -14.93
CA LEU A 109 7.20 -6.38 -14.11
C LEU A 109 7.47 -5.01 -13.51
N ALA A 110 6.54 -4.08 -13.68
CA ALA A 110 6.65 -2.73 -13.13
C ALA A 110 5.26 -2.21 -12.73
N VAL A 111 5.18 -1.40 -11.67
CA VAL A 111 3.97 -0.61 -11.41
C VAL A 111 3.95 0.56 -12.41
N PRO A 112 2.79 0.93 -12.98
CA PRO A 112 2.68 2.15 -13.77
C PRO A 112 2.93 3.37 -12.87
N GLU A 113 4.19 3.73 -12.68
CA GLU A 113 4.58 5.03 -12.18
C GLU A 113 4.37 6.03 -13.33
N GLY A 114 3.56 7.07 -13.08
CA GLY A 114 3.29 8.11 -14.06
C GLY A 114 4.60 8.65 -14.65
N ALA A 115 4.77 8.49 -15.97
CA ALA A 115 5.91 8.95 -16.77
C ALA A 115 7.29 8.54 -16.22
N GLU A 116 7.92 7.58 -16.90
CA GLU A 116 9.37 7.38 -16.83
C GLU A 116 10.08 8.75 -16.90
N LYS A 117 10.80 9.12 -15.82
CA LYS A 117 11.98 9.99 -15.99
C LYS A 117 12.93 9.16 -16.84
N PRO A 118 13.26 9.57 -18.08
CA PRO A 118 14.03 8.72 -18.98
C PRO A 118 15.37 8.37 -18.34
N ALA A 119 15.80 7.14 -18.63
CA ALA A 119 17.04 6.54 -18.18
C ALA A 119 18.16 7.59 -18.15
N ARG A 120 18.83 7.68 -16.99
CA ARG A 120 19.96 8.56 -16.73
C ARG A 120 21.01 8.35 -17.80
N ALA A 121 20.96 9.17 -18.84
CA ALA A 121 21.99 9.25 -19.86
C ALA A 121 23.31 9.47 -19.13
N ARG A 122 24.29 8.62 -19.42
CA ARG A 122 25.65 8.72 -18.91
C ARG A 122 26.26 10.01 -19.44
N ARG A 123 26.01 11.12 -18.74
CA ARG A 123 26.69 12.39 -18.99
C ARG A 123 28.11 12.25 -18.49
N THR A 124 29.03 12.12 -19.42
CA THR A 124 30.46 12.27 -19.20
C THR A 124 30.72 13.60 -18.48
N PHE A 125 31.50 13.53 -17.41
CA PHE A 125 31.93 14.69 -16.64
C PHE A 125 32.88 15.56 -17.50
N ALA A 126 32.39 16.69 -17.99
CA ALA A 126 33.16 17.91 -18.29
C ALA A 126 32.14 19.00 -18.69
N PRO A 127 31.86 20.00 -17.83
CA PRO A 127 32.62 21.25 -17.95
C PRO A 127 32.63 22.09 -16.64
N TRP A 128 33.28 21.62 -15.57
CA TRP A 128 33.45 22.45 -14.35
C TRP A 128 34.66 23.41 -14.44
N ILE A 129 35.50 23.28 -15.46
CA ILE A 129 36.71 24.12 -15.62
C ILE A 129 36.36 25.53 -16.14
N VAL A 130 35.28 25.70 -16.90
CA VAL A 130 34.92 27.01 -17.48
C VAL A 130 34.27 27.94 -16.46
N ALA A 131 33.51 27.39 -15.49
CA ALA A 131 32.80 28.20 -14.49
C ALA A 131 33.74 28.82 -13.43
N ILE A 132 34.83 28.14 -13.08
CA ILE A 132 35.82 28.67 -12.11
C ILE A 132 36.61 29.83 -12.74
N ALA A 133 36.95 29.76 -14.02
CA ALA A 133 37.65 30.84 -14.73
C ALA A 133 36.80 32.12 -14.83
N LEU A 134 35.48 32.00 -14.99
CA LEU A 134 34.56 33.13 -15.07
C LEU A 134 34.30 33.80 -13.70
N LEU A 135 34.29 33.02 -12.61
CA LEU A 135 34.06 33.54 -11.26
C LEU A 135 35.24 34.39 -10.76
N PHE A 136 36.48 34.01 -11.08
CA PHE A 136 37.68 34.80 -10.74
C PHE A 136 37.73 36.13 -11.49
N LEU A 137 37.17 36.20 -12.71
CA LEU A 137 37.11 37.44 -13.49
C LEU A 137 36.13 38.48 -12.88
N CYS A 138 35.05 38.03 -12.21
CA CYS A 138 34.08 38.93 -11.58
C CYS A 138 34.53 39.47 -10.22
N ALA A 139 35.38 38.75 -9.48
CA ALA A 139 35.84 39.17 -8.15
C ALA A 139 36.77 40.40 -8.20
N ALA A 140 37.50 40.62 -9.29
CA ALA A 140 38.41 41.77 -9.45
C ALA A 140 37.66 43.11 -9.67
N ALA A 141 36.39 43.09 -10.05
CA ALA A 141 35.62 44.29 -10.38
C ALA A 141 34.87 44.93 -9.19
N LEU A 142 34.75 44.23 -8.06
CA LEU A 142 33.97 44.69 -6.89
C LEU A 142 34.81 45.35 -5.79
N ALA A 143 36.13 45.40 -5.93
CA ALA A 143 37.02 46.05 -4.96
C ALA A 143 37.12 47.59 -5.08
N PHE A 144 36.41 48.20 -6.04
CA PHE A 144 36.53 49.64 -6.35
C PHE A 144 35.26 50.48 -6.10
N ARG A 145 34.31 50.01 -5.27
CA ARG A 145 33.16 50.83 -4.86
C ARG A 145 33.04 50.95 -3.34
N ASN A 146 33.91 51.84 -2.85
CA ASN A 146 33.65 52.87 -1.85
C ASN A 146 32.15 53.10 -1.53
N ASP A 147 31.73 52.95 -0.28
CA ASP A 147 31.44 54.07 0.64
C ASP A 147 30.67 53.57 1.87
N SER A 148 31.02 54.15 3.03
CA SER A 148 30.50 53.83 4.35
C SER A 148 28.98 54.06 4.45
N PRO A 149 28.20 53.19 5.14
CA PRO A 149 26.83 53.53 5.47
C PRO A 149 26.77 54.45 6.70
N PRO A 150 25.98 55.54 6.65
CA PRO A 150 25.70 56.39 7.80
C PRO A 150 24.73 55.70 8.78
N THR A 151 24.95 55.97 10.07
CA THR A 151 24.01 55.71 11.16
C THR A 151 22.65 56.33 10.82
N ARG A 152 21.58 55.51 10.73
CA ARG A 152 20.22 56.01 10.56
C ARG A 152 19.26 55.36 11.56
N SER A 153 18.61 56.26 12.28
CA SER A 153 17.65 56.10 13.37
C SER A 153 16.68 54.93 13.30
N ALA A 154 16.37 54.46 14.50
CA ALA A 154 15.24 53.62 14.87
C ALA A 154 13.96 53.96 14.09
N ALA A 155 13.49 52.97 13.34
CA ALA A 155 12.09 52.82 13.00
C ALA A 155 11.61 51.55 13.70
N ILE A 156 10.60 51.72 14.54
CA ILE A 156 9.84 50.64 15.16
C ILE A 156 9.17 49.89 14.01
N VAL A 157 9.67 48.70 13.69
CA VAL A 157 8.98 47.75 12.84
C VAL A 157 8.67 46.54 13.71
N GLU A 158 7.38 46.41 13.95
CA GLU A 158 6.70 45.38 14.72
C GLU A 158 7.25 43.99 14.39
N ALA A 159 7.70 43.29 15.43
CA ALA A 159 8.20 41.92 15.34
C ALA A 159 7.11 41.02 14.75
N PRO A 160 7.45 40.05 13.88
CA PRO A 160 6.47 39.08 13.41
C PRO A 160 6.00 38.28 14.62
N VAL A 161 4.70 38.36 14.92
CA VAL A 161 4.04 37.57 15.96
C VAL A 161 4.35 36.10 15.67
N VAL A 162 5.10 35.47 16.58
CA VAL A 162 5.26 34.02 16.62
C VAL A 162 3.86 33.43 16.73
N GLN A 163 3.33 32.91 15.63
CA GLN A 163 1.99 32.32 15.59
C GLN A 163 2.00 31.03 16.41
N THR A 164 1.64 31.13 17.69
CA THR A 164 1.37 29.99 18.55
C THR A 164 0.24 29.17 17.89
N PRO A 165 0.41 27.87 17.60
CA PRO A 165 -0.65 27.06 17.02
C PRO A 165 -1.90 27.16 17.90
N SER A 166 -3.00 27.60 17.31
CA SER A 166 -4.24 27.81 18.06
C SER A 166 -4.90 26.47 18.40
N HIS A 167 -5.64 26.41 19.51
CA HIS A 167 -6.36 25.19 19.91
C HIS A 167 -7.34 24.71 18.82
N ALA A 168 -7.86 25.64 18.02
CA ALA A 168 -8.69 25.35 16.86
C ALA A 168 -7.91 24.59 15.76
N GLN A 169 -6.66 24.97 15.49
CA GLN A 169 -5.80 24.26 14.54
C GLN A 169 -5.45 22.85 15.04
N ALA A 170 -5.12 22.71 16.32
CA ALA A 170 -4.84 21.40 16.92
C ALA A 170 -6.06 20.48 16.89
N LYS A 171 -7.26 21.02 17.17
CA LYS A 171 -8.53 20.29 17.07
C LYS A 171 -8.79 19.82 15.63
N ALA A 172 -8.71 20.74 14.65
CA ALA A 172 -8.96 20.42 13.25
C ALA A 172 -7.99 19.37 12.71
N TRP A 173 -6.70 19.48 13.08
CA TRP A 173 -5.70 18.48 12.75
C TRP A 173 -6.05 17.10 13.33
N LEU A 174 -6.45 17.05 14.61
CA LEU A 174 -6.80 15.79 15.28
C LEU A 174 -8.03 15.14 14.66
N GLU A 175 -9.07 15.92 14.34
CA GLU A 175 -10.28 15.44 13.65
C GLU A 175 -9.96 14.86 12.28
N GLN A 176 -9.09 15.53 11.50
CA GLN A 176 -8.65 15.04 10.20
C GLN A 176 -7.86 13.71 10.31
N GLN A 177 -6.98 13.59 11.30
CA GLN A 177 -6.21 12.35 11.52
C GLN A 177 -7.10 11.20 11.99
N LEU A 178 -8.12 11.48 12.81
CA LEU A 178 -9.09 10.46 13.23
C LEU A 178 -9.90 9.91 12.05
N GLN A 179 -10.31 10.77 11.12
CA GLN A 179 -10.97 10.35 9.89
C GLN A 179 -10.05 9.51 9.01
N ALA A 180 -8.79 9.94 8.82
CA ALA A 180 -7.81 9.18 8.05
C ALA A 180 -7.49 7.81 8.66
N ALA A 181 -7.60 7.68 9.99
CA ALA A 181 -7.40 6.43 10.72
C ALA A 181 -8.67 5.56 10.85
N HIS A 182 -9.81 5.98 10.26
CA HIS A 182 -11.11 5.33 10.42
C HIS A 182 -11.53 5.14 11.89
N LEU A 183 -11.23 6.15 12.72
CA LEU A 183 -11.56 6.21 14.15
C LEU A 183 -12.82 7.07 14.38
N ASP A 184 -13.87 6.85 13.57
CA ASP A 184 -15.07 7.71 13.52
C ASP A 184 -15.87 7.74 14.84
N ALA A 185 -15.70 6.70 15.66
CA ALA A 185 -16.34 6.58 16.97
C ALA A 185 -15.63 7.39 18.08
N VAL A 186 -14.50 8.05 17.78
CA VAL A 186 -13.79 8.94 18.70
C VAL A 186 -14.10 10.39 18.34
N LYS A 187 -14.72 11.12 19.28
CA LYS A 187 -15.05 12.54 19.13
C LYS A 187 -14.07 13.41 19.89
N VAL A 188 -13.71 14.53 19.28
CA VAL A 188 -12.81 15.52 19.86
C VAL A 188 -13.60 16.71 20.38
N SER A 189 -13.38 17.07 21.63
CA SER A 189 -13.95 18.28 22.23
C SER A 189 -12.87 19.13 22.88
N SER A 190 -12.99 20.46 22.74
CA SER A 190 -12.11 21.43 23.39
C SER A 190 -12.87 22.05 24.55
N SER A 191 -12.37 21.87 25.77
CA SER A 191 -12.98 22.44 26.98
C SER A 191 -11.88 22.88 27.94
N ASN A 192 -12.03 24.08 28.52
CA ASN A 192 -11.13 24.62 29.55
C ASN A 192 -9.64 24.64 29.15
N GLY A 193 -9.32 24.94 27.89
CA GLY A 193 -7.93 24.95 27.41
C GLY A 193 -7.30 23.56 27.25
N GLN A 194 -8.07 22.48 27.39
CA GLN A 194 -7.61 21.12 27.15
C GLN A 194 -8.38 20.50 25.98
N LEU A 195 -7.67 19.71 25.18
CA LEU A 195 -8.27 18.91 24.13
C LEU A 195 -8.59 17.54 24.71
N SER A 196 -9.81 17.05 24.51
CA SER A 196 -10.23 15.74 24.99
C SER A 196 -10.78 14.89 23.85
N ALA A 197 -10.32 13.65 23.78
CA ALA A 197 -10.80 12.66 22.83
C ALA A 197 -11.65 11.64 23.60
N VAL A 198 -12.93 11.55 23.27
CA VAL A 198 -13.89 10.67 23.96
C VAL A 198 -14.49 9.72 22.94
N GLY A 199 -14.48 8.43 23.25
CA GLY A 199 -15.13 7.45 22.40
C GLY A 199 -14.58 6.06 22.60
N SER A 200 -14.77 5.23 21.59
CA SER A 200 -14.35 3.84 21.64
C SER A 200 -13.85 3.38 20.29
N PHE A 201 -12.79 2.60 20.27
CA PHE A 201 -12.20 2.04 19.05
C PHE A 201 -11.93 0.55 19.23
N GLU A 202 -11.72 -0.17 18.14
CA GLU A 202 -11.50 -1.62 18.16
C GLU A 202 -10.04 -1.97 18.55
N GLN A 203 -9.81 -3.15 19.12
CA GLN A 203 -8.49 -3.58 19.61
C GLN A 203 -7.40 -3.51 18.53
N SER A 204 -7.74 -3.86 17.30
CA SER A 204 -6.89 -3.77 16.10
C SER A 204 -6.52 -2.34 15.73
N GLN A 205 -7.31 -1.34 16.15
CA GLN A 205 -7.08 0.09 15.89
C GLN A 205 -6.17 0.76 16.94
N LYS A 206 -5.79 0.03 18.00
CA LYS A 206 -4.94 0.55 19.08
C LYS A 206 -3.59 1.09 18.60
N PRO A 207 -2.86 0.44 17.65
CA PRO A 207 -1.58 0.98 17.15
C PRO A 207 -1.75 2.32 16.43
N GLN A 208 -2.81 2.50 15.63
CA GLN A 208 -3.10 3.77 14.96
C GLN A 208 -3.38 4.87 15.97
N TRP A 209 -4.19 4.58 17.00
CA TRP A 209 -4.46 5.52 18.08
C TRP A 209 -3.17 5.96 18.81
N LEU A 210 -2.29 5.02 19.15
CA LEU A 210 -1.01 5.32 19.81
C LEU A 210 -0.09 6.18 18.94
N ALA A 211 0.01 5.88 17.64
CA ALA A 211 0.80 6.67 16.70
C ALA A 211 0.27 8.10 16.56
N LEU A 212 -1.06 8.25 16.53
CA LEU A 212 -1.74 9.55 16.45
C LEU A 212 -1.52 10.37 17.72
N GLN A 213 -1.60 9.74 18.91
CA GLN A 213 -1.27 10.40 20.17
C GLN A 213 0.18 10.87 20.20
N GLN A 214 1.13 10.03 19.78
CA GLN A 214 2.55 10.41 19.71
C GLN A 214 2.79 11.57 18.73
N ALA A 215 2.14 11.55 17.56
CA ALA A 215 2.24 12.63 16.58
C ALA A 215 1.62 13.95 17.10
N PHE A 216 0.54 13.88 17.89
CA PHE A 216 -0.03 15.04 18.56
C PHE A 216 0.93 15.62 19.59
N ASP A 217 1.50 14.78 20.45
CA ASP A 217 2.40 15.19 21.52
C ASP A 217 3.68 15.84 20.96
N GLN A 218 4.22 15.32 19.85
CA GLN A 218 5.37 15.92 19.16
C GLN A 218 5.07 17.31 18.60
N ARG A 219 3.87 17.53 18.08
CA ARG A 219 3.51 18.77 17.36
C ARG A 219 2.91 19.83 18.27
N TYR A 220 2.13 19.43 19.27
CA TYR A 220 1.33 20.32 20.11
C TYR A 220 1.57 20.11 21.62
N GLY A 221 2.22 19.02 22.03
CA GLY A 221 2.36 18.63 23.44
C GLY A 221 3.13 19.60 24.33
N GLN A 222 3.85 20.57 23.78
CA GLN A 222 4.50 21.64 24.54
C GLN A 222 3.52 22.74 25.00
N GLN A 223 2.38 22.87 24.32
CA GLN A 223 1.44 24.00 24.51
C GLN A 223 0.01 23.53 24.78
N ILE A 224 -0.36 22.34 24.32
CA ILE A 224 -1.71 21.81 24.37
C ILE A 224 -1.65 20.36 24.86
N VAL A 225 -2.34 20.09 25.97
CA VAL A 225 -2.47 18.73 26.52
C VAL A 225 -3.69 18.03 25.91
N LEU A 226 -3.48 16.83 25.38
CA LEU A 226 -4.55 15.92 24.98
C LEU A 226 -4.90 15.00 26.15
N ASN A 227 -6.18 14.96 26.51
CA ASN A 227 -6.71 14.06 27.53
C ASN A 227 -7.53 12.93 26.87
N PRO A 228 -6.95 11.72 26.73
CA PRO A 228 -7.61 10.63 26.04
C PRO A 228 -8.56 9.86 26.98
N ARG A 229 -9.86 9.96 26.73
CA ARG A 229 -10.92 9.20 27.40
C ARG A 229 -11.54 8.21 26.42
N VAL A 230 -10.67 7.35 25.88
CA VAL A 230 -11.02 6.36 24.86
C VAL A 230 -11.00 4.96 25.44
N THR A 231 -12.04 4.18 25.16
CA THR A 231 -12.15 2.79 25.60
C THR A 231 -11.87 1.83 24.45
N VAL A 232 -11.06 0.81 24.70
CA VAL A 232 -10.79 -0.22 23.69
C VAL A 232 -11.88 -1.29 23.74
N ARG A 233 -12.54 -1.53 22.61
CA ARG A 233 -13.52 -2.60 22.42
C ARG A 233 -12.85 -3.79 21.73
N ALA A 234 -13.34 -5.00 21.97
CA ALA A 234 -12.94 -6.15 21.17
C ALA A 234 -13.27 -5.88 19.69
N ASP A 235 -12.42 -6.38 18.79
CA ASP A 235 -12.70 -6.30 17.35
C ASP A 235 -14.03 -6.97 17.04
N ALA A 236 -14.86 -6.34 16.20
CA ALA A 236 -16.01 -7.02 15.64
C ALA A 236 -15.50 -8.29 14.94
N ALA A 237 -15.96 -9.46 15.38
CA ALA A 237 -15.38 -10.69 14.85
C ALA A 237 -15.76 -10.80 13.39
N ARG A 238 -14.77 -10.72 12.50
CA ARG A 238 -15.03 -11.02 11.10
C ARG A 238 -15.19 -12.52 10.93
N PRO A 239 -16.26 -13.00 10.26
CA PRO A 239 -16.41 -14.41 9.97
C PRO A 239 -15.23 -14.89 9.13
N ARG A 240 -14.47 -15.86 9.64
CA ARG A 240 -13.29 -16.45 8.95
C ARG A 240 -13.72 -17.53 7.96
N VAL A 241 -14.69 -17.22 7.12
CA VAL A 241 -15.26 -18.16 6.16
C VAL A 241 -14.67 -17.95 4.77
N ARG A 242 -14.56 -19.04 4.02
CA ARG A 242 -14.20 -19.04 2.60
C ARG A 242 -15.26 -19.79 1.82
N PHE A 243 -15.90 -19.10 0.89
CA PHE A 243 -16.84 -19.69 -0.04
C PHE A 243 -16.18 -19.83 -1.41
N GLN A 244 -16.21 -21.03 -1.98
CA GLN A 244 -15.70 -21.31 -3.32
C GLN A 244 -16.69 -20.85 -4.39
N ALA A 245 -17.98 -21.01 -4.12
CA ALA A 245 -19.05 -20.63 -5.01
C ALA A 245 -20.32 -20.27 -4.22
N VAL A 246 -21.13 -19.39 -4.80
CA VAL A 246 -22.44 -19.00 -4.26
C VAL A 246 -23.47 -19.16 -5.36
N TRP A 247 -24.57 -19.83 -5.05
CA TRP A 247 -25.67 -20.07 -5.95
C TRP A 247 -26.92 -19.31 -5.48
N PHE A 248 -27.48 -18.48 -6.36
CA PHE A 248 -28.60 -17.58 -6.05
C PHE A 248 -29.96 -18.05 -6.59
N GLY A 249 -30.06 -19.30 -7.08
CA GLY A 249 -31.32 -19.82 -7.63
C GLY A 249 -32.41 -20.01 -6.57
N THR A 250 -33.50 -20.67 -6.97
CA THR A 250 -34.70 -20.91 -6.12
C THR A 250 -34.40 -21.56 -4.77
N ASN A 251 -33.32 -22.34 -4.68
CA ASN A 251 -32.79 -22.86 -3.43
C ASN A 251 -31.32 -22.43 -3.29
N PRO A 252 -31.04 -21.28 -2.67
CA PRO A 252 -29.71 -20.71 -2.66
C PRO A 252 -28.80 -21.47 -1.69
N TYR A 253 -27.53 -21.60 -2.05
CA TYR A 253 -26.52 -22.27 -1.23
C TYR A 253 -25.12 -21.73 -1.50
N VAL A 254 -24.22 -21.97 -0.55
CA VAL A 254 -22.77 -21.71 -0.72
C VAL A 254 -22.00 -23.03 -0.70
N ILE A 255 -20.85 -23.05 -1.36
CA ILE A 255 -19.89 -24.16 -1.28
C ILE A 255 -18.72 -23.69 -0.43
N ASN A 256 -18.43 -24.37 0.69
CA ASN A 256 -17.28 -24.05 1.54
C ASN A 256 -15.95 -24.55 0.94
N ASP A 257 -14.82 -24.27 1.57
CA ASP A 257 -13.48 -24.73 1.18
C ASP A 257 -13.34 -26.27 1.06
N SER A 258 -14.13 -27.05 1.80
CA SER A 258 -14.18 -28.52 1.68
C SER A 258 -15.00 -29.03 0.49
N GLY A 259 -15.66 -28.15 -0.27
CA GLY A 259 -16.56 -28.53 -1.36
C GLY A 259 -17.97 -28.92 -0.91
N LYS A 260 -18.28 -28.78 0.39
CA LYS A 260 -19.59 -29.08 0.97
C LYS A 260 -20.57 -27.93 0.70
N ARG A 261 -21.79 -28.29 0.27
CA ARG A 261 -22.91 -27.36 0.12
C ARG A 261 -23.50 -27.00 1.48
N LEU A 262 -23.66 -25.71 1.74
CA LEU A 262 -24.26 -25.16 2.95
C LEU A 262 -25.44 -24.27 2.55
N TYR A 263 -26.58 -24.49 3.19
CA TYR A 263 -27.82 -23.75 2.97
C TYR A 263 -28.06 -22.76 4.11
N PRO A 264 -28.91 -21.72 3.92
CA PRO A 264 -29.36 -20.88 5.02
C PRO A 264 -29.78 -21.70 6.26
N GLY A 265 -29.32 -21.28 7.42
CA GLY A 265 -29.38 -22.00 8.71
C GLY A 265 -28.14 -22.84 9.04
N ALA A 266 -27.20 -23.04 8.10
CA ALA A 266 -25.99 -23.82 8.36
C ALA A 266 -25.04 -23.12 9.34
N ALA A 267 -24.56 -23.87 10.33
CA ALA A 267 -23.52 -23.44 11.25
C ALA A 267 -22.15 -23.39 10.55
N LEU A 268 -21.41 -22.33 10.84
CA LEU A 268 -20.08 -22.01 10.35
C LEU A 268 -19.11 -21.93 11.54
N ALA A 269 -17.83 -21.69 11.25
CA ALA A 269 -16.82 -21.48 12.28
C ALA A 269 -17.16 -20.26 13.17
N ASP A 270 -16.61 -20.24 14.39
CA ASP A 270 -16.75 -19.14 15.34
C ASP A 270 -18.20 -18.77 15.70
N ASN A 271 -19.10 -19.77 15.69
CA ASN A 271 -20.55 -19.64 15.95
C ASN A 271 -21.30 -18.74 14.96
N TRP A 272 -20.72 -18.50 13.78
CA TRP A 272 -21.45 -17.86 12.69
C TRP A 272 -22.48 -18.82 12.10
N VAL A 273 -23.58 -18.28 11.61
CA VAL A 273 -24.63 -19.01 10.90
C VAL A 273 -24.87 -18.31 9.58
N LEU A 274 -25.02 -19.09 8.51
CA LEU A 274 -25.49 -18.57 7.23
C LEU A 274 -26.95 -18.16 7.37
N GLU A 275 -27.24 -16.87 7.53
CA GLU A 275 -28.61 -16.39 7.80
C GLU A 275 -29.45 -16.41 6.52
N ARG A 276 -28.95 -15.79 5.44
CA ARG A 276 -29.64 -15.76 4.14
C ARG A 276 -28.69 -15.43 2.99
N ILE A 277 -29.15 -15.75 1.79
CA ILE A 277 -28.47 -15.45 0.52
C ILE A 277 -29.52 -14.79 -0.37
N GLU A 278 -29.39 -13.49 -0.61
CA GLU A 278 -30.36 -12.69 -1.36
C GLU A 278 -29.68 -11.46 -1.96
N ASN A 279 -30.27 -10.85 -2.98
CA ASN A 279 -29.80 -9.57 -3.54
C ASN A 279 -28.29 -9.53 -3.86
N ASN A 280 -27.75 -10.63 -4.40
CA ASN A 280 -26.32 -10.78 -4.68
C ASN A 280 -25.40 -10.68 -3.44
N GLN A 281 -25.94 -10.97 -2.25
CA GLN A 281 -25.25 -10.89 -0.97
C GLN A 281 -25.39 -12.18 -0.18
N VAL A 282 -24.37 -12.47 0.63
CA VAL A 282 -24.41 -13.54 1.63
C VAL A 282 -24.36 -12.91 3.01
N ILE A 283 -25.38 -13.16 3.82
CA ILE A 283 -25.54 -12.56 5.13
C ILE A 283 -25.32 -13.64 6.18
N LEU A 284 -24.35 -13.39 7.05
CA LEU A 284 -24.02 -14.24 8.19
C LEU A 284 -24.47 -13.57 9.47
N ALA A 285 -24.90 -14.37 10.44
CA ALA A 285 -25.30 -13.89 11.75
C ALA A 285 -24.54 -14.62 12.87
N ARG A 286 -24.25 -13.89 13.94
CA ARG A 286 -23.71 -14.41 15.20
C ARG A 286 -24.37 -13.66 16.36
N GLY A 287 -25.46 -14.22 16.88
CA GLY A 287 -26.32 -13.50 17.81
C GLY A 287 -27.00 -12.32 17.11
N GLU A 288 -26.79 -11.10 17.61
CA GLU A 288 -27.29 -9.87 16.99
C GLU A 288 -26.35 -9.30 15.91
N GLU A 289 -25.10 -9.74 15.88
CA GLU A 289 -24.11 -9.30 14.90
C GLU A 289 -24.44 -9.90 13.53
N ARG A 290 -24.44 -9.04 12.51
CA ARG A 290 -24.60 -9.44 11.11
C ARG A 290 -23.41 -8.99 10.30
N PHE A 291 -22.94 -9.87 9.43
CA PHE A 291 -21.87 -9.59 8.50
C PHE A 291 -22.33 -9.93 7.09
N THR A 292 -22.19 -8.97 6.18
CA THR A 292 -22.62 -9.12 4.79
C THR A 292 -21.40 -9.22 3.88
N PHE A 293 -21.37 -10.27 3.06
CA PHE A 293 -20.47 -10.37 1.92
C PHE A 293 -21.21 -9.88 0.68
N THR A 294 -20.65 -8.87 0.03
CA THR A 294 -21.06 -8.47 -1.32
C THR A 294 -20.20 -9.23 -2.33
N LEU A 295 -20.85 -9.87 -3.30
CA LEU A 295 -20.24 -10.70 -4.33
C LEU A 295 -20.21 -9.98 -5.68
#